data_AF-A0A847I835-F1
#
_entry.id   AF-A0A847I835-F1
#
_cell.length_a   1.000
_cell.length_b   1.000
_cell.length_c   1.000
_cell.angle_alpha   90.00
_cell.angle_beta   90.00
_cell.angle_gamma   90.00
#
_symmetry.space_group_name_H-M   'P 1'
#
loop_
_entity.id
_entity.type
_entity.pdbx_description
1 polymer ?
#
loop_
_entity_poly.entity_id
_entity_poly.type
_entity_poly.pdbx_seq_one_letter_code
_entity_poly.pdbx_strand_id
1 'polypeptide(L)'
;MFPEVATIRAIAKVMAVRARLRLFEGNADAATDDVALLLRAGRHLQDQPFLVPYLIGLHIGEQAYRVLLDMPRLAPHAPDYEKLLSKLRLMYQNPRKPSLQLQVEQLHAWDMAQRFAKDTDGDGRLDLLVLPRDIFGLDTSLDGIPLSPAVGFEAMTKQIDDYFDQLRSGWTGDFQTARSVSERLQEEAKRNPRSIVGLVGPALTYVVDIYYRSLARCNGTQVVLELHAYRATNEKWPQTLEEGLSKSVAQPRLDPFSGRPFIYRLKDGEPLLYSIGANGVDDGGQRFLGDDIIWPR
;
A
#
# COMPACT_ATOMS: atom_id res chain seq x y z
N MET A 1 -13.54 -3.59 -16.29
CA MET A 1 -13.69 -4.72 -15.35
C MET A 1 -14.24 -4.29 -13.98
N PHE A 2 -14.09 -3.04 -13.50
CA PHE A 2 -14.68 -2.63 -12.20
C PHE A 2 -15.15 -1.15 -12.20
N PRO A 3 -16.24 -0.77 -12.90
CA PRO A 3 -16.69 0.63 -12.97
C PRO A 3 -17.00 1.23 -11.59
N GLU A 4 -17.48 0.43 -10.64
CA GLU A 4 -17.77 0.82 -9.27
C GLU A 4 -16.51 1.28 -8.52
N VAL A 5 -15.37 0.68 -8.80
CA VAL A 5 -14.10 1.01 -8.15
C VAL A 5 -13.60 2.41 -8.55
N ALA A 6 -13.78 2.78 -9.82
CA ALA A 6 -13.48 4.14 -10.29
C ALA A 6 -14.35 5.19 -9.58
N THR A 7 -15.64 4.88 -9.41
CA THR A 7 -16.60 5.73 -8.69
C THR A 7 -16.23 5.87 -7.21
N ILE A 8 -15.92 4.77 -6.51
CA ILE A 8 -15.51 4.80 -5.10
C ILE A 8 -14.24 5.65 -4.92
N ARG A 9 -13.26 5.50 -5.83
CA ARG A 9 -12.04 6.33 -5.82
C ARG A 9 -12.35 7.81 -5.99
N ALA A 10 -13.28 8.17 -6.87
CA ALA A 10 -13.70 9.56 -7.07
C ALA A 10 -14.39 10.13 -5.82
N ILE A 11 -15.31 9.36 -5.22
CA ILE A 11 -15.99 9.74 -3.96
C ILE A 11 -14.97 9.94 -2.83
N ALA A 12 -14.01 9.02 -2.68
CA ALA A 12 -12.98 9.10 -1.65
C ALA A 12 -12.12 10.37 -1.79
N LYS A 13 -11.80 10.79 -3.03
CA LYS A 13 -11.09 12.07 -3.27
C LYS A 13 -11.92 13.27 -2.80
N VAL A 14 -13.20 13.33 -3.16
CA VAL A 14 -14.11 14.42 -2.74
C VAL A 14 -14.25 14.45 -1.22
N MET A 15 -14.40 13.29 -0.59
CA MET A 15 -14.47 13.18 0.86
C MET A 15 -13.19 13.65 1.56
N ALA A 16 -12.01 13.33 1.02
CA ALA A 16 -10.75 13.80 1.59
C ALA A 16 -10.59 15.33 1.47
N VAL A 17 -11.13 15.95 0.42
CA VAL A 17 -11.21 17.42 0.29
C VAL A 17 -12.19 17.99 1.31
N ARG A 18 -13.38 17.40 1.43
CA ARG A 18 -14.40 17.80 2.42
C ARG A 18 -13.87 17.74 3.85
N ALA A 19 -13.14 16.69 4.20
CA ALA A 19 -12.56 16.53 5.53
C ALA A 19 -11.56 17.67 5.83
N ARG A 20 -10.71 18.06 4.87
CA ARG A 20 -9.80 19.20 5.02
C ARG A 20 -10.52 20.53 5.13
N LEU A 21 -11.61 20.72 4.37
CA LEU A 21 -12.44 21.92 4.49
C LEU A 21 -13.06 22.02 5.90
N ARG A 22 -13.60 20.91 6.42
CA ARG A 22 -14.13 20.84 7.78
C ARG A 22 -13.06 21.13 8.84
N LEU A 23 -11.83 20.67 8.65
CA LEU A 23 -10.71 21.04 9.52
C LEU A 23 -10.46 22.55 9.51
N PHE A 24 -10.42 23.15 8.31
CA PHE A 24 -10.23 24.60 8.14
C PHE A 24 -11.37 25.42 8.77
N GLU A 25 -12.60 24.91 8.74
CA GLU A 25 -13.77 25.50 9.38
C GLU A 25 -13.84 25.25 10.91
N GLY A 26 -12.84 24.57 11.49
CA GLY A 26 -12.79 24.23 12.91
C GLY A 26 -13.68 23.06 13.33
N ASN A 27 -14.31 22.36 12.38
CA ASN A 27 -15.18 21.21 12.64
C ASN A 27 -14.40 19.88 12.58
N ALA A 28 -13.50 19.69 13.54
CA ALA A 28 -12.62 18.53 13.58
C ALA A 28 -13.34 17.20 13.86
N ASP A 29 -14.44 17.22 14.63
CA ASP A 29 -15.24 16.02 14.88
C ASP A 29 -15.83 15.48 13.56
N ALA A 30 -16.42 16.35 12.73
CA ALA A 30 -16.98 15.95 11.44
C ALA A 30 -15.89 15.60 10.39
N ALA A 31 -14.71 16.21 10.48
CA ALA A 31 -13.56 15.78 9.67
C ALA A 31 -13.09 14.37 10.06
N THR A 32 -13.10 14.07 11.36
CA THR A 32 -12.75 12.75 11.89
C THR A 32 -13.75 11.68 11.44
N ASP A 33 -15.05 12.01 11.36
CA ASP A 33 -16.06 11.11 10.77
C ASP A 33 -15.79 10.81 9.29
N ASP A 34 -15.36 11.81 8.51
CA ASP A 34 -15.00 11.59 7.10
C ASP A 34 -13.78 10.69 6.96
N VAL A 35 -12.74 10.93 7.78
CA VAL A 35 -11.56 10.07 7.85
C VAL A 35 -11.95 8.64 8.22
N ALA A 36 -12.80 8.47 9.23
CA ALA A 36 -13.30 7.17 9.63
C ALA A 36 -14.01 6.44 8.47
N LEU A 37 -14.87 7.15 7.73
CA LEU A 37 -15.56 6.58 6.58
C LEU A 37 -14.58 6.21 5.44
N LEU A 38 -13.56 7.03 5.17
CA LEU A 38 -12.50 6.70 4.21
C LEU A 38 -11.75 5.41 4.61
N LEU A 39 -11.36 5.28 5.89
CA LEU A 39 -10.67 4.08 6.38
C LEU A 39 -11.53 2.82 6.24
N ARG A 40 -12.84 2.91 6.53
CA ARG A 40 -13.78 1.80 6.34
C ARG A 40 -13.97 1.44 4.87
N ALA A 41 -14.10 2.43 3.99
CA ALA A 41 -14.20 2.20 2.55
C ALA A 41 -12.92 1.54 2.00
N GLY A 42 -11.74 2.00 2.44
CA GLY A 42 -10.47 1.39 2.10
C GLY A 42 -10.37 -0.06 2.57
N ARG A 43 -10.79 -0.35 3.81
CA ARG A 43 -10.85 -1.71 4.37
C ARG A 43 -11.78 -2.62 3.58
N HIS A 44 -12.97 -2.14 3.22
CA HIS A 44 -13.94 -2.89 2.43
C HIS A 44 -13.36 -3.32 1.07
N LEU A 45 -12.66 -2.41 0.38
CA LEU A 45 -12.02 -2.74 -0.89
C LEU A 45 -10.83 -3.69 -0.74
N GLN A 46 -10.05 -3.58 0.34
CA GLN A 46 -8.97 -4.51 0.63
C GLN A 46 -9.47 -5.93 0.98
N ASP A 47 -10.73 -6.10 1.33
CA ASP A 47 -11.33 -7.42 1.61
C ASP A 47 -11.94 -8.06 0.33
N GLN A 48 -11.95 -7.34 -0.79
CA GLN A 48 -12.37 -7.87 -2.09
C GLN A 48 -11.33 -8.83 -2.67
N PRO A 49 -11.73 -9.86 -3.44
CA PRO A 49 -10.82 -10.93 -3.87
C PRO A 49 -9.80 -10.51 -4.95
N PHE A 50 -9.95 -9.36 -5.59
CA PHE A 50 -9.08 -8.93 -6.69
C PHE A 50 -8.04 -7.91 -6.26
N LEU A 51 -6.87 -7.93 -6.91
CA LEU A 51 -5.76 -7.05 -6.55
C LEU A 51 -6.04 -5.57 -6.84
N VAL A 52 -6.75 -5.26 -7.93
CA VAL A 52 -7.04 -3.87 -8.31
C VAL A 52 -7.90 -3.13 -7.25
N PRO A 53 -9.07 -3.66 -6.82
CA PRO A 53 -9.80 -3.13 -5.67
C PRO A 53 -8.93 -3.01 -4.41
N TYR A 54 -8.12 -4.03 -4.11
CA TYR A 54 -7.24 -4.03 -2.95
C TYR A 54 -6.26 -2.85 -2.93
N LEU A 55 -5.56 -2.60 -4.05
CA LEU A 55 -4.61 -1.49 -4.19
C LEU A 55 -5.32 -0.13 -4.05
N ILE A 56 -6.55 -0.02 -4.55
CA ILE A 56 -7.35 1.20 -4.40
C ILE A 56 -7.78 1.38 -2.94
N GLY A 57 -8.08 0.29 -2.24
CA GLY A 57 -8.32 0.31 -0.80
C GLY A 57 -7.13 0.80 0.01
N LEU A 58 -5.89 0.42 -0.36
CA LEU A 58 -4.67 0.98 0.23
C LEU A 58 -4.55 2.50 -0.03
N HIS A 59 -4.78 2.93 -1.28
CA HIS A 59 -4.71 4.34 -1.66
C HIS A 59 -5.74 5.22 -0.93
N ILE A 60 -6.97 4.72 -0.75
CA ILE A 60 -8.00 5.44 0.02
C ILE A 60 -7.57 5.60 1.48
N GLY A 61 -6.98 4.55 2.08
CA GLY A 61 -6.39 4.63 3.41
C GLY A 61 -5.30 5.70 3.49
N GLU A 62 -4.42 5.76 2.48
CA GLU A 62 -3.39 6.80 2.39
C GLU A 62 -4.00 8.20 2.38
N GLN A 63 -5.07 8.45 1.61
CA GLN A 63 -5.75 9.75 1.61
C GLN A 63 -6.27 10.13 3.00
N ALA A 64 -6.83 9.18 3.74
CA ALA A 64 -7.31 9.38 5.10
C ALA A 64 -6.17 9.78 6.04
N TYR A 65 -5.03 9.08 5.97
CA TYR A 65 -3.84 9.41 6.76
C TYR A 65 -3.29 10.80 6.44
N ARG A 66 -3.30 11.20 5.16
CA ARG A 66 -2.88 12.55 4.76
C ARG A 66 -3.76 13.63 5.39
N VAL A 67 -5.08 13.42 5.48
CA VAL A 67 -5.98 14.37 6.17
C VAL A 67 -5.63 14.49 7.65
N LEU A 68 -5.32 13.37 8.31
CA LEU A 68 -4.92 13.37 9.72
C LEU A 68 -3.58 14.08 9.94
N LEU A 69 -2.62 13.91 9.02
CA LEU A 69 -1.35 14.65 9.06
C LEU A 69 -1.57 16.14 8.79
N ASP A 70 -2.53 16.54 7.96
CA ASP A 70 -2.82 17.96 7.72
C ASP A 70 -3.48 18.67 8.92
N MET A 71 -4.06 17.91 9.85
CA MET A 71 -4.86 18.40 10.97
C MET A 71 -4.15 19.39 11.90
N PRO A 72 -2.91 19.17 12.36
CA PRO A 72 -2.24 20.12 13.25
C PRO A 72 -2.02 21.49 12.62
N ARG A 73 -1.89 21.54 11.28
CA ARG A 73 -1.74 22.78 10.53
C ARG A 73 -3.08 23.46 10.26
N LEU A 74 -4.10 22.69 9.87
CA LEU A 74 -5.40 23.22 9.45
C LEU A 74 -6.33 23.53 10.63
N ALA A 75 -6.15 22.85 11.77
CA ALA A 75 -6.99 22.96 12.96
C ALA A 75 -6.12 22.96 14.24
N PRO A 76 -5.22 23.95 14.43
CA PRO A 76 -4.23 23.96 15.51
C PRO A 76 -4.84 23.98 16.92
N HIS A 77 -6.06 24.49 17.06
CA HIS A 77 -6.77 24.61 18.34
C HIS A 77 -7.83 23.52 18.56
N ALA A 78 -7.99 22.57 17.63
CA ALA A 78 -9.18 21.72 17.59
C ALA A 78 -8.89 20.25 17.26
N PRO A 79 -7.99 19.57 17.98
CA PRO A 79 -8.54 18.36 18.59
C PRO A 79 -8.02 18.05 19.99
N ASP A 80 -8.94 17.51 20.77
CA ASP A 80 -8.59 16.50 21.76
C ASP A 80 -8.00 15.30 20.99
N TYR A 81 -6.67 15.29 20.85
CA TYR A 81 -5.94 14.23 20.17
C TYR A 81 -6.14 12.87 20.85
N GLU A 82 -6.45 12.83 22.16
CA GLU A 82 -6.77 11.60 22.87
C GLU A 82 -8.14 11.05 22.46
N LYS A 83 -9.16 11.91 22.32
CA LYS A 83 -10.46 11.52 21.76
C LYS A 83 -10.32 11.02 20.32
N LEU A 84 -9.53 11.71 19.50
CA LEU A 84 -9.21 11.29 18.13
C LEU A 84 -8.53 9.92 18.11
N LEU A 85 -7.46 9.75 18.89
CA LEU A 85 -6.72 8.49 18.98
C LEU A 85 -7.61 7.36 19.48
N SER A 86 -8.48 7.62 20.46
CA SER A 86 -9.43 6.62 20.97
C SER A 86 -10.41 6.15 19.89
N LYS A 87 -10.99 7.09 19.13
CA LYS A 87 -11.89 6.78 18.02
C LYS A 87 -11.17 6.04 16.90
N LEU A 88 -9.97 6.49 16.55
CA LEU A 88 -9.19 5.89 15.49
C LEU A 88 -8.56 4.56 15.90
N ARG A 89 -8.22 4.30 17.16
CA ARG A 89 -7.68 3.01 17.64
C ARG A 89 -8.62 1.84 17.35
N LEU A 90 -9.93 2.07 17.39
CA LEU A 90 -10.94 1.08 17.01
C LEU A 90 -10.97 0.79 15.50
N MET A 91 -10.38 1.68 14.70
CA MET A 91 -10.46 1.69 13.23
C MET A 91 -9.11 1.48 12.55
N TYR A 92 -8.02 1.78 13.25
CA TYR A 92 -6.66 1.60 12.83
C TYR A 92 -6.32 0.12 12.93
N GLN A 93 -6.41 -0.54 11.79
CA GLN A 93 -5.83 -1.85 11.57
C GLN A 93 -4.78 -1.70 10.49
N ASN A 94 -3.63 -2.32 10.69
CA ASN A 94 -2.62 -2.42 9.64
C ASN A 94 -3.29 -2.92 8.36
N PRO A 95 -2.87 -2.41 7.18
CA PRO A 95 -3.34 -2.97 5.92
C PRO A 95 -3.16 -4.48 5.91
N ARG A 96 -4.10 -5.21 5.30
CA ARG A 96 -3.98 -6.67 5.23
C ARG A 96 -2.93 -7.02 4.18
N LYS A 97 -2.11 -8.03 4.45
CA LYS A 97 -1.30 -8.65 3.40
C LYS A 97 -2.25 -9.23 2.33
N PRO A 98 -1.89 -9.19 1.04
CA PRO A 98 -2.78 -9.55 -0.07
C PRO A 98 -2.93 -11.07 -0.27
N SER A 99 -3.01 -11.85 0.80
CA SER A 99 -2.96 -13.33 0.71
C SER A 99 -4.12 -13.91 -0.10
N LEU A 100 -5.35 -13.42 0.13
CA LEU A 100 -6.53 -13.81 -0.64
C LEU A 100 -6.40 -13.39 -2.11
N GLN A 101 -5.95 -12.16 -2.35
CA GLN A 101 -5.84 -11.60 -3.70
C GLN A 101 -4.82 -12.40 -4.51
N LEU A 102 -3.66 -12.73 -3.95
CA LEU A 102 -2.67 -13.55 -4.64
C LEU A 102 -3.17 -14.95 -4.98
N GLN A 103 -4.05 -15.55 -4.17
CA GLN A 103 -4.70 -16.81 -4.53
C GLN A 103 -5.63 -16.65 -5.73
N VAL A 104 -6.41 -15.57 -5.78
CA VAL A 104 -7.31 -15.29 -6.90
C VAL A 104 -6.54 -14.95 -8.17
N GLU A 105 -5.45 -14.18 -8.09
CA GLU A 105 -4.56 -13.92 -9.23
C GLU A 105 -3.94 -15.22 -9.78
N GLN A 106 -3.61 -16.19 -8.92
CA GLN A 106 -3.15 -17.51 -9.37
C GLN A 106 -4.26 -18.27 -10.12
N LEU A 107 -5.51 -18.24 -9.62
CA LEU A 107 -6.65 -18.85 -10.32
C LEU A 107 -6.85 -18.24 -11.71
N HIS A 108 -6.72 -16.91 -11.83
CA HIS A 108 -6.78 -16.23 -13.13
C HIS A 108 -5.62 -16.64 -14.04
N ALA A 109 -4.42 -16.81 -13.51
CA ALA A 109 -3.29 -17.29 -14.29
C ALA A 109 -3.51 -18.71 -14.82
N TRP A 110 -4.11 -19.60 -14.03
CA TRP A 110 -4.49 -20.94 -14.51
C TRP A 110 -5.59 -20.90 -15.58
N ASP A 111 -6.60 -20.04 -15.45
CA ASP A 111 -7.62 -19.84 -16.51
C ASP A 111 -6.97 -19.34 -17.81
N MET A 112 -5.99 -18.44 -17.72
CA MET A 112 -5.19 -18.04 -18.89
C MET A 112 -4.44 -19.24 -19.48
N ALA A 113 -3.83 -20.10 -18.66
CA ALA A 113 -3.15 -21.29 -19.17
C ALA A 113 -4.09 -22.22 -19.95
N GLN A 114 -5.33 -22.41 -19.50
CA GLN A 114 -6.33 -23.22 -20.23
C GLN A 114 -6.63 -22.65 -21.63
N ARG A 115 -6.70 -21.32 -21.74
CA ARG A 115 -7.08 -20.61 -22.97
C ARG A 115 -5.94 -20.46 -23.97
N PHE A 116 -4.70 -20.41 -23.50
CA PHE A 116 -3.55 -20.01 -24.34
C PHE A 116 -2.49 -21.10 -24.51
N ALA A 117 -2.54 -22.21 -23.76
CA ALA A 117 -1.64 -23.33 -23.99
C ALA A 117 -1.84 -23.93 -25.38
N LYS A 118 -0.76 -24.43 -25.98
CA LYS A 118 -0.75 -24.91 -27.38
C LYS A 118 -1.39 -26.29 -27.57
N ASP A 119 -1.40 -27.09 -26.51
CA ASP A 119 -1.96 -28.45 -26.46
C ASP A 119 -3.40 -28.47 -25.89
N THR A 120 -4.02 -27.31 -25.71
CA THR A 120 -5.47 -27.14 -25.46
C THR A 120 -6.14 -26.57 -26.73
N ASP A 121 -7.31 -25.92 -26.59
CA ASP A 121 -7.93 -25.15 -27.68
C ASP A 121 -7.21 -23.82 -27.98
N GLY A 122 -6.13 -23.50 -27.27
CA GLY A 122 -5.33 -22.30 -27.45
C GLY A 122 -4.31 -22.39 -28.60
N ASP A 123 -3.91 -21.24 -29.13
CA ASP A 123 -2.96 -21.13 -30.25
C ASP A 123 -1.53 -20.77 -29.81
N GLY A 124 -1.27 -20.73 -28.50
CA GLY A 124 0.03 -20.31 -27.94
C GLY A 124 0.22 -18.79 -27.88
N ARG A 125 -0.82 -17.99 -28.15
CA ARG A 125 -0.76 -16.52 -28.15
C ARG A 125 -1.60 -15.95 -27.02
N LEU A 126 -1.10 -14.90 -26.37
CA LEU A 126 -1.87 -14.14 -25.41
C LEU A 126 -2.53 -12.93 -26.09
N ASP A 127 -3.85 -12.98 -26.25
CA ASP A 127 -4.64 -11.82 -26.67
C ASP A 127 -4.88 -10.90 -25.48
N LEU A 128 -4.10 -9.81 -25.38
CA LEU A 128 -4.24 -8.79 -24.33
C LEU A 128 -5.58 -8.02 -24.36
N LEU A 129 -6.45 -8.29 -25.35
CA LEU A 129 -7.77 -7.69 -25.50
C LEU A 129 -8.72 -7.93 -24.32
N VAL A 130 -8.37 -8.85 -23.41
CA VAL A 130 -9.14 -9.17 -22.19
C VAL A 130 -8.74 -8.28 -20.99
N LEU A 131 -7.60 -7.57 -21.04
CA LEU A 131 -7.23 -6.60 -20.01
C LEU A 131 -7.84 -5.23 -20.35
N PRO A 132 -8.62 -4.60 -19.43
CA PRO A 132 -9.22 -3.30 -19.73
C PRO A 132 -8.16 -2.26 -20.04
N ARG A 133 -8.21 -1.69 -21.26
CA ARG A 133 -7.32 -0.62 -21.76
C ARG A 133 -7.12 0.50 -20.74
N ASP A 134 -8.15 0.79 -19.95
CA ASP A 134 -8.19 1.91 -19.00
C ASP A 134 -7.33 1.71 -17.73
N ILE A 135 -6.87 0.49 -17.45
CA ILE A 135 -6.19 0.19 -16.17
C ILE A 135 -4.67 0.27 -16.29
N PHE A 136 -4.09 -0.17 -17.41
CA PHE A 136 -2.63 -0.29 -17.57
C PHE A 136 -2.03 0.64 -18.64
N GLY A 137 -2.86 1.40 -19.38
CA GLY A 137 -2.35 2.35 -20.39
C GLY A 137 -1.55 1.70 -21.52
N LEU A 138 -1.73 0.40 -21.74
CA LEU A 138 -1.05 -0.35 -22.79
C LEU A 138 -1.83 -0.19 -24.10
N ASP A 139 -1.22 0.49 -25.06
CA ASP A 139 -1.69 0.57 -26.44
C ASP A 139 -1.19 -0.68 -27.18
N THR A 140 -1.94 -1.78 -27.12
CA THR A 140 -1.58 -3.02 -27.83
C THR A 140 -2.47 -3.23 -29.05
N SER A 141 -1.79 -3.31 -30.19
CA SER A 141 -2.33 -3.63 -31.51
C SER A 141 -2.99 -5.02 -31.56
N LEU A 142 -3.84 -5.22 -32.58
CA LEU A 142 -4.75 -6.35 -32.83
C LEU A 142 -4.13 -7.77 -32.96
N ASP A 143 -2.82 -7.93 -32.76
CA ASP A 143 -2.15 -9.23 -32.87
C ASP A 143 -1.68 -9.70 -31.49
N GLY A 144 -2.24 -10.82 -30.99
CA GLY A 144 -1.85 -11.42 -29.71
C GLY A 144 -0.34 -11.65 -29.57
N ILE A 145 0.19 -11.60 -28.35
CA ILE A 145 1.62 -11.78 -28.09
C ILE A 145 1.95 -13.28 -28.07
N PRO A 146 2.82 -13.79 -28.97
CA PRO A 146 3.19 -15.19 -28.94
C PRO A 146 4.01 -15.49 -27.68
N LEU A 147 3.55 -16.47 -26.88
CA LEU A 147 4.27 -16.94 -25.71
C LEU A 147 5.42 -17.85 -26.17
N SER A 148 6.60 -17.65 -25.60
CA SER A 148 7.79 -18.45 -25.90
C SER A 148 8.38 -19.05 -24.62
N PRO A 149 8.67 -20.37 -24.64
CA PRO A 149 8.21 -21.32 -25.65
C PRO A 149 6.67 -21.37 -25.67
N ALA A 150 6.05 -21.75 -26.79
CA ALA A 150 4.64 -22.11 -26.79
C ALA A 150 4.51 -23.42 -26.00
N VAL A 151 4.44 -23.28 -24.68
CA VAL A 151 4.48 -24.37 -23.70
C VAL A 151 3.10 -25.03 -23.62
N GLY A 152 3.10 -26.35 -23.41
CA GLY A 152 1.89 -27.09 -23.11
C GLY A 152 1.29 -26.68 -21.76
N PHE A 153 0.03 -27.05 -21.54
CA PHE A 153 -0.77 -26.65 -20.40
C PHE A 153 -0.07 -27.00 -19.08
N GLU A 154 0.41 -28.24 -18.94
CA GLU A 154 1.09 -28.72 -17.74
C GLU A 154 2.37 -27.92 -17.42
N ALA A 155 3.15 -27.59 -18.46
CA ALA A 155 4.35 -26.79 -18.28
C ALA A 155 4.01 -25.34 -17.90
N MET A 156 2.92 -24.78 -18.46
CA MET A 156 2.47 -23.43 -18.15
C MET A 156 1.92 -23.32 -16.73
N THR A 157 1.08 -24.28 -16.29
CA THR A 157 0.55 -24.31 -14.92
C THR A 157 1.67 -24.49 -13.90
N LYS A 158 2.67 -25.34 -14.19
CA LYS A 158 3.84 -25.48 -13.33
C LYS A 158 4.61 -24.16 -13.19
N GLN A 159 4.81 -23.41 -14.28
CA GLN A 159 5.46 -22.08 -14.21
C GLN A 159 4.66 -21.11 -13.34
N ILE A 160 3.33 -21.12 -13.46
CA ILE A 160 2.45 -20.31 -12.63
C ILE A 160 2.58 -20.69 -11.16
N ASP A 161 2.55 -21.98 -10.84
CA ASP A 161 2.63 -22.48 -9.46
C ASP A 161 3.96 -22.13 -8.81
N ASP A 162 5.06 -22.44 -9.49
CA ASP A 162 6.41 -22.10 -9.03
C ASP A 162 6.53 -20.59 -8.77
N TYR A 163 5.95 -19.75 -9.63
CA TYR A 163 5.96 -18.30 -9.47
C TYR A 163 5.15 -17.83 -8.26
N PHE A 164 3.90 -18.28 -8.12
CA PHE A 164 3.03 -17.85 -7.03
C PHE A 164 3.46 -18.41 -5.67
N ASP A 165 4.05 -19.60 -5.62
CA ASP A 165 4.66 -20.14 -4.40
C ASP A 165 5.85 -19.31 -3.96
N GLN A 166 6.75 -18.97 -4.90
CA GLN A 166 7.86 -18.05 -4.62
C GLN A 166 7.35 -16.69 -4.17
N LEU A 167 6.38 -16.09 -4.88
CA LEU A 167 5.83 -14.78 -4.52
C LEU A 167 5.22 -14.80 -3.12
N ARG A 168 4.39 -15.80 -2.80
CA ARG A 168 3.78 -15.98 -1.47
C ARG A 168 4.82 -16.17 -0.38
N SER A 169 5.95 -16.82 -0.66
CA SER A 169 7.03 -16.97 0.31
C SER A 169 7.59 -15.61 0.78
N GLY A 170 7.59 -14.59 -0.10
CA GLY A 170 7.98 -13.23 0.27
C GLY A 170 7.04 -12.56 1.28
N TRP A 171 5.77 -12.97 1.30
CA TRP A 171 4.76 -12.38 2.18
C TRP A 171 4.70 -13.00 3.58
N THR A 172 5.44 -14.06 3.85
CA THR A 172 5.48 -14.67 5.21
C THR A 172 6.43 -13.91 6.14
N GLY A 173 7.45 -13.23 5.60
CA GLY A 173 8.46 -12.50 6.34
C GLY A 173 8.22 -10.99 6.48
N ASP A 174 9.33 -10.28 6.62
CA ASP A 174 9.46 -8.82 6.67
C ASP A 174 9.68 -8.20 5.28
N PHE A 175 9.89 -6.89 5.23
CA PHE A 175 10.12 -6.18 3.96
C PHE A 175 11.35 -6.71 3.21
N GLN A 176 12.45 -7.03 3.89
CA GLN A 176 13.68 -7.50 3.24
C GLN A 176 13.47 -8.86 2.58
N THR A 177 12.72 -9.75 3.24
CA THR A 177 12.29 -11.02 2.67
C THR A 177 11.43 -10.80 1.42
N ALA A 178 10.41 -9.94 1.51
CA ALA A 178 9.52 -9.65 0.39
C ALA A 178 10.25 -8.99 -0.80
N ARG A 179 11.19 -8.09 -0.51
CA ARG A 179 12.02 -7.38 -1.49
C ARG A 179 12.95 -8.35 -2.23
N SER A 180 13.69 -9.18 -1.52
CA SER A 180 14.62 -10.15 -2.13
C SER A 180 13.91 -11.16 -3.04
N VAL A 181 12.72 -11.63 -2.63
CA VAL A 181 11.86 -12.47 -3.47
C VAL A 181 11.42 -11.71 -4.72
N SER A 182 10.95 -10.47 -4.57
CA SER A 182 10.51 -9.63 -5.69
C SER A 182 11.61 -9.36 -6.70
N GLU A 183 12.81 -9.01 -6.23
CA GLU A 183 13.99 -8.76 -7.09
C GLU A 183 14.38 -10.01 -7.88
N ARG A 184 14.40 -11.19 -7.22
CA ARG A 184 14.65 -12.47 -7.90
C ARG A 184 13.61 -12.78 -8.98
N LEU A 185 12.32 -12.61 -8.66
CA LEU A 185 11.23 -12.83 -9.61
C LEU A 185 11.30 -11.86 -10.81
N GLN A 186 11.70 -10.61 -10.57
CA GLN A 186 11.94 -9.65 -11.65
C GLN A 186 13.11 -10.06 -12.55
N GLU A 187 14.21 -10.56 -11.98
CA GLU A 187 15.34 -11.07 -12.77
C GLU A 187 14.95 -12.34 -13.58
N GLU A 188 14.16 -13.25 -13.01
CA GLU A 188 13.61 -14.40 -13.73
C GLU A 188 12.71 -13.98 -14.88
N ALA A 189 11.83 -12.99 -14.67
CA ALA A 189 10.98 -12.42 -15.71
C ALA A 189 11.80 -11.79 -16.84
N LYS A 190 12.88 -11.06 -16.52
CA LYS A 190 13.80 -10.49 -17.53
C LYS A 190 14.51 -11.56 -18.36
N ARG A 191 14.83 -12.71 -17.76
CA ARG A 191 15.46 -13.84 -18.48
C ARG A 191 14.47 -14.54 -19.42
N ASN A 192 13.19 -14.55 -19.07
CA ASN A 192 12.13 -15.22 -19.82
C ASN A 192 10.96 -14.28 -20.17
N PRO A 193 11.18 -13.17 -20.89
CA PRO A 193 10.18 -12.10 -21.05
C PRO A 193 8.94 -12.51 -21.85
N ARG A 194 9.00 -13.63 -22.59
CA ARG A 194 7.89 -14.17 -23.38
C ARG A 194 7.18 -15.34 -22.70
N SER A 195 7.53 -15.71 -21.47
CA SER A 195 6.72 -16.65 -20.69
C SER A 195 5.51 -15.92 -20.09
N ILE A 196 4.48 -16.68 -19.68
CA ILE A 196 3.31 -16.11 -19.01
C ILE A 196 3.70 -15.34 -17.73
N VAL A 197 4.67 -15.87 -16.99
CA VAL A 197 5.24 -15.23 -15.80
C VAL A 197 6.07 -14.00 -16.15
N GLY A 198 6.87 -14.05 -17.22
CA GLY A 198 7.69 -12.92 -17.64
C GLY A 198 6.87 -11.71 -18.10
N LEU A 199 5.69 -11.94 -18.65
CA LEU A 199 4.82 -10.90 -19.15
C LEU A 199 3.94 -10.26 -18.05
N VAL A 200 3.34 -11.08 -17.17
CA VAL A 200 2.34 -10.59 -16.20
C VAL A 200 2.88 -10.54 -14.77
N GLY A 201 3.88 -11.36 -14.45
CA GLY A 201 4.49 -11.47 -13.13
C GLY A 201 5.05 -10.16 -12.57
N PRO A 202 5.87 -9.38 -13.31
CA PRO A 202 6.48 -8.16 -12.79
C PRO A 202 5.47 -7.18 -12.16
N ALA A 203 4.28 -7.05 -12.73
CA ALA A 203 3.20 -6.20 -12.21
C ALA A 203 2.83 -6.56 -10.76
N LEU A 204 2.81 -7.85 -10.42
CA LEU A 204 2.46 -8.37 -9.09
C LEU A 204 3.55 -8.10 -8.05
N THR A 205 4.82 -7.97 -8.47
CA THR A 205 5.93 -7.66 -7.54
C THR A 205 5.87 -6.24 -6.99
N TYR A 206 5.28 -5.29 -7.73
CA TYR A 206 5.12 -3.90 -7.26
C TYR A 206 4.17 -3.76 -6.06
N VAL A 207 3.32 -4.75 -5.81
CA VAL A 207 2.39 -4.77 -4.67
C VAL A 207 3.15 -4.71 -3.35
N VAL A 208 4.36 -5.28 -3.29
CA VAL A 208 5.22 -5.25 -2.09
C VAL A 208 5.52 -3.81 -1.69
N ASP A 209 6.08 -3.01 -2.59
CA ASP A 209 6.42 -1.61 -2.30
C ASP A 209 5.18 -0.79 -1.92
N ILE A 210 4.07 -0.95 -2.65
CA ILE A 210 2.81 -0.23 -2.36
C ILE A 210 2.29 -0.58 -0.96
N TYR A 211 2.29 -1.87 -0.61
CA TYR A 211 1.85 -2.34 0.71
C TYR A 211 2.73 -1.77 1.83
N TYR A 212 4.06 -1.92 1.71
CA TYR A 212 4.98 -1.50 2.78
C TYR A 212 5.02 0.02 2.95
N ARG A 213 4.91 0.80 1.87
CA ARG A 213 4.67 2.25 1.95
C ARG A 213 3.37 2.58 2.68
N SER A 214 2.29 1.88 2.34
CA SER A 214 0.98 2.09 2.99
C SER A 214 1.02 1.74 4.48
N LEU A 215 1.73 0.68 4.85
CA LEU A 215 1.95 0.28 6.24
C LEU A 215 2.81 1.32 6.99
N ALA A 216 3.89 1.80 6.38
CA ALA A 216 4.73 2.86 6.96
C ALA A 216 3.93 4.14 7.19
N ARG A 217 3.07 4.53 6.24
CA ARG A 217 2.16 5.67 6.40
C ARG A 217 1.14 5.48 7.51
N CYS A 218 0.53 4.30 7.62
CA CYS A 218 -0.39 3.96 8.70
C CYS A 218 0.29 4.10 10.07
N ASN A 219 1.42 3.42 10.26
CA ASN A 219 2.15 3.43 11.53
C ASN A 219 2.70 4.82 11.86
N GLY A 220 3.32 5.48 10.88
CA GLY A 220 3.89 6.81 11.06
C GLY A 220 2.84 7.87 11.39
N THR A 221 1.64 7.77 10.81
CA THR A 221 0.54 8.70 11.15
C THR A 221 0.09 8.54 12.60
N GLN A 222 0.00 7.30 13.09
CA GLN A 222 -0.30 7.07 14.51
C GLN A 222 0.78 7.66 15.42
N VAL A 223 2.06 7.47 15.07
CA VAL A 223 3.17 8.07 15.80
C VAL A 223 3.04 9.59 15.85
N VAL A 224 2.79 10.25 14.71
CA VAL A 224 2.60 11.71 14.66
C VAL A 224 1.46 12.16 15.56
N LEU A 225 0.31 11.49 15.50
CA LEU A 225 -0.84 11.84 16.35
C LEU A 225 -0.54 11.68 17.84
N GLU A 226 0.22 10.66 18.24
CA GLU A 226 0.67 10.49 19.63
C GLU A 226 1.65 11.57 20.07
N LEU A 227 2.60 11.96 19.20
CA LEU A 227 3.50 13.08 19.47
C LEU A 227 2.71 14.39 19.69
N HIS A 228 1.65 14.62 18.91
CA HIS A 228 0.76 15.76 19.09
C HIS A 228 -0.08 15.67 20.37
N ALA A 229 -0.58 14.49 20.73
CA ALA A 229 -1.27 14.27 22.00
C ALA A 229 -0.35 14.54 23.22
N TYR A 230 0.90 14.07 23.14
CA TYR A 230 1.92 14.35 24.14
C TYR A 230 2.16 15.86 24.26
N ARG A 231 2.36 16.57 23.15
CA ARG A 231 2.58 18.02 23.15
C ARG A 231 1.38 18.79 23.71
N ALA A 232 0.16 18.37 23.39
CA ALA A 232 -1.05 19.00 23.92
C ALA A 232 -1.15 18.90 25.45
N THR A 233 -0.62 17.84 26.05
CA THR A 233 -0.64 17.63 27.51
C THR A 233 0.56 18.27 28.22
N ASN A 234 1.74 18.23 27.61
CA ASN A 234 3.01 18.63 28.25
C ASN A 234 3.53 20.00 27.78
N GLU A 235 2.83 20.66 26.84
CA GLU A 235 3.20 21.93 26.19
C GLU A 235 4.54 21.92 25.45
N LYS A 236 5.22 20.77 25.39
CA LYS A 236 6.53 20.56 24.77
C LYS A 236 6.55 19.29 23.94
N TRP A 237 7.39 19.28 22.92
CA TRP A 237 7.71 18.05 22.20
C TRP A 237 8.54 17.10 23.08
N PRO A 238 8.34 15.78 22.96
CA PRO A 238 9.13 14.81 23.70
C PRO A 238 10.59 14.84 23.22
N GLN A 239 11.54 14.60 24.11
CA GLN A 239 12.97 14.58 23.78
C GLN A 239 13.36 13.31 23.03
N THR A 240 12.65 12.22 23.28
CA THR A 240 12.81 10.95 22.55
C THR A 240 11.48 10.48 21.98
N LEU A 241 11.54 9.59 20.99
CA LEU A 241 10.33 9.02 20.42
C LEU A 241 9.54 8.23 21.48
N GLU A 242 10.25 7.42 22.27
CA GLU A 242 9.67 6.54 23.29
C GLU A 242 8.90 7.30 24.38
N GLU A 243 9.35 8.51 24.71
CA GLU A 243 8.67 9.39 25.67
C GLU A 243 7.30 9.86 25.15
N GLY A 244 7.21 10.13 23.84
CA GLY A 244 5.99 10.62 23.19
C GLY A 244 4.95 9.54 22.88
N LEU A 245 5.32 8.26 22.99
CA LEU A 245 4.47 7.15 22.57
C LEU A 245 3.69 6.54 23.73
N SER A 246 2.41 6.24 23.47
CA SER A 246 1.58 5.54 24.44
C SER A 246 1.97 4.07 24.56
N LYS A 247 2.19 3.61 25.79
CA LYS A 247 2.46 2.19 26.11
C LYS A 247 1.23 1.29 26.04
N SER A 248 0.03 1.87 25.88
CA SER A 248 -1.25 1.15 25.90
C SER A 248 -1.62 0.48 24.56
N VAL A 249 -0.83 0.68 23.51
CA VAL A 249 -1.15 0.20 22.16
C VAL A 249 -0.65 -1.23 21.98
N ALA A 250 -1.55 -2.12 21.57
CA ALA A 250 -1.27 -3.56 21.43
C ALA A 250 -0.32 -3.92 20.27
N GLN A 251 -0.16 -3.05 19.26
CA GLN A 251 0.73 -3.29 18.12
C GLN A 251 1.91 -2.31 18.09
N PRO A 252 3.13 -2.79 17.79
CA PRO A 252 4.31 -1.94 17.72
C PRO A 252 4.28 -1.06 16.45
N ARG A 253 4.41 0.26 16.64
CA ARG A 253 4.38 1.28 15.58
C ARG A 253 5.77 1.45 14.95
N LEU A 254 6.26 0.38 14.33
CA LEU A 254 7.59 0.34 13.72
C LEU A 254 7.57 0.84 12.27
N ASP A 255 8.73 1.33 11.83
CA ASP A 255 9.03 1.53 10.42
C ASP A 255 9.20 0.15 9.76
N PRO A 256 8.29 -0.24 8.84
CA PRO A 256 8.29 -1.59 8.32
C PRO A 256 9.43 -1.85 7.32
N PHE A 257 10.15 -0.82 6.86
CA PHE A 257 11.31 -0.96 5.99
C PHE A 257 12.57 -1.36 6.78
N SER A 258 12.72 -0.85 8.00
CA SER A 258 13.84 -1.14 8.89
C SER A 258 13.54 -2.22 9.95
N GLY A 259 12.26 -2.45 10.26
CA GLY A 259 11.84 -3.27 11.39
C GLY A 259 12.13 -2.64 12.76
N ARG A 260 12.47 -1.34 12.80
CA ARG A 260 12.85 -0.58 14.00
C ARG A 260 11.89 0.61 14.21
N PRO A 261 11.95 1.32 15.35
CA PRO A 261 11.21 2.57 15.49
C PRO A 261 11.55 3.56 14.36
N PHE A 262 10.58 4.40 13.99
CA PHE A 262 10.82 5.51 13.07
C PHE A 262 11.93 6.43 13.58
N ILE A 263 12.63 7.10 12.67
CA ILE A 263 13.65 8.05 13.07
C ILE A 263 12.97 9.36 13.44
N TYR A 264 13.16 9.77 14.70
CA TYR A 264 12.66 11.02 15.27
C TYR A 264 13.85 11.93 15.62
N ARG A 265 13.78 13.19 15.20
CA ARG A 265 14.78 14.21 15.53
C ARG A 265 14.08 15.53 15.83
N LEU A 266 14.58 16.29 16.81
CA LEU A 266 14.22 17.69 16.98
C LEU A 266 15.20 18.55 16.19
N LYS A 267 14.70 19.31 15.21
CA LYS A 267 15.46 20.29 14.44
C LYS A 267 14.88 21.67 14.70
N ASP A 268 15.70 22.57 15.24
CA ASP A 268 15.28 23.93 15.60
C ASP A 268 14.05 23.96 16.54
N GLY A 269 13.93 22.94 17.41
CA GLY A 269 12.82 22.79 18.33
C GLY A 269 11.55 22.15 17.75
N GLU A 270 11.53 21.80 16.47
CA GLU A 270 10.40 21.14 15.80
C GLU A 270 10.73 19.68 15.42
N PRO A 271 9.74 18.77 15.48
CA PRO A 271 9.95 17.36 15.24
C PRO A 271 10.04 17.04 13.75
N LEU A 272 11.05 16.28 13.39
CA LEU A 272 11.18 15.56 12.14
C LEU A 272 10.99 14.07 12.42
N LEU A 273 10.03 13.46 11.75
CA LEU A 273 9.76 12.03 11.77
C LEU A 273 9.84 11.47 10.35
N TYR A 274 10.68 10.46 10.14
CA TYR A 274 10.82 9.82 8.83
C TYR A 274 11.09 8.32 8.93
N SER A 275 10.79 7.62 7.83
CA SER A 275 11.18 6.24 7.56
C SER A 275 12.37 6.23 6.62
N ILE A 276 13.24 5.23 6.73
CA ILE A 276 14.35 5.05 5.77
C ILE A 276 13.86 4.65 4.37
N GLY A 277 12.58 4.32 4.22
CA GLY A 277 11.97 4.01 2.94
C GLY A 277 12.52 2.74 2.28
N ALA A 278 12.12 2.54 1.03
CA ALA A 278 12.37 1.29 0.32
C ALA A 278 13.84 1.07 -0.07
N ASN A 279 14.68 2.12 -0.10
CA ASN A 279 16.10 1.96 -0.41
C ASN A 279 16.85 1.26 0.73
N GLY A 280 16.35 1.34 1.97
CA GLY A 280 16.93 0.72 3.16
C GLY A 280 18.12 1.48 3.75
N VAL A 281 18.31 2.75 3.38
CA VAL A 281 19.44 3.60 3.81
C VAL A 281 18.88 4.81 4.56
N ASP A 282 19.45 5.16 5.72
CA ASP A 282 19.12 6.43 6.38
C ASP A 282 19.81 7.59 5.65
N ASP A 283 19.03 8.34 4.87
CA ASP A 283 19.52 9.51 4.13
C ASP A 283 19.39 10.82 4.93
N GLY A 284 19.16 10.72 6.25
CA GLY A 284 19.12 11.87 7.16
C GLY A 284 17.84 12.70 7.10
N GLY A 285 16.75 12.13 6.59
CA GLY A 285 15.46 12.78 6.36
C GLY A 285 15.35 13.42 4.97
N GLN A 286 16.07 12.91 3.96
CA GLN A 286 16.13 13.50 2.62
C GLN A 286 15.28 12.74 1.61
N ARG A 287 14.05 13.24 1.36
CA ARG A 287 13.09 12.55 0.49
C ARG A 287 13.58 12.25 -0.93
N PHE A 288 14.45 13.09 -1.48
CA PHE A 288 14.97 12.90 -2.84
C PHE A 288 16.03 11.80 -2.95
N LEU A 289 16.60 11.34 -1.82
CA LEU A 289 17.58 10.25 -1.77
C LEU A 289 16.93 8.88 -1.47
N GLY A 290 15.79 8.88 -0.76
CA GLY A 290 14.97 7.68 -0.60
C GLY A 290 14.17 7.60 0.69
N ASP A 291 14.53 8.40 1.70
CA ASP A 291 13.76 8.52 2.94
C ASP A 291 12.31 8.93 2.70
N ASP A 292 11.38 8.38 3.46
CA ASP A 292 10.01 8.88 3.48
C ASP A 292 9.75 9.77 4.70
N ILE A 293 9.80 11.09 4.48
CA ILE A 293 9.39 12.07 5.49
C ILE A 293 7.90 11.85 5.81
N ILE A 294 7.62 11.50 7.06
CA ILE A 294 6.27 11.35 7.57
C ILE A 294 5.75 12.72 8.05
N TRP A 295 6.58 13.46 8.79
CA TRP A 295 6.24 14.77 9.35
C TRP A 295 7.50 15.62 9.63
N PRO A 296 7.49 16.96 9.46
CA PRO A 296 6.43 17.75 8.83
C PRO A 296 6.32 17.44 7.34
N ARG A 297 5.17 17.77 6.74
CA ARG A 297 4.83 17.35 5.38
C ARG A 297 4.96 18.44 4.33
#